data_AF-A0AAV1CCD0-F1
#
_entry.id   AF-A0AAV1CCD0-F1
#
_cell.length_a   1.000
_cell.length_b   1.000
_cell.length_c   1.000
_cell.angle_alpha   90.00
_cell.angle_beta   90.00
_cell.angle_gamma   90.00
#
_symmetry.space_group_name_H-M   'P 1'
#
loop_
_entity.id
_entity.type
_entity.pdbx_description
1 polymer ?
#
loop_
_entity_poly.entity_id
_entity_poly.type
_entity_poly.pdbx_seq_one_letter_code
_entity_poly.pdbx_strand_id
1 'polypeptide(L)'
;MQKLIPEESDPEYQNFLLNPEDYFLSSLSTESDIVKAMPAVQNVMAILSHDEEYIHQLKIFHSAASFNDPGVLKLLERFSAELDDIEKIISQRNKDTTFKNRNGAGIPP
;
A
#
# COMPACT_ATOMS: atom_id res chain seq x y z
N MET A 1 16.80 -1.28 12.44
CA MET A 1 17.57 -0.14 12.97
C MET A 1 18.92 -0.65 13.41
N GLN A 2 19.97 0.07 13.07
CA GLN A 2 21.37 -0.28 13.34
C GLN A 2 21.89 0.35 14.64
N LYS A 3 21.23 1.39 15.15
CA LYS A 3 21.57 2.08 16.41
C LYS A 3 20.34 2.26 17.28
N LEU A 4 20.55 2.35 18.59
CA LEU A 4 19.54 2.71 19.58
C LEU A 4 19.60 4.22 19.86
N ILE A 5 18.67 4.75 20.66
CA ILE A 5 18.77 6.13 21.14
C ILE A 5 19.95 6.19 22.13
N PRO A 6 20.92 7.11 21.95
CA PRO A 6 22.10 7.16 22.82
C PRO A 6 21.71 7.73 24.20
N GLU A 7 22.34 7.19 25.26
CA GLU A 7 22.17 7.73 26.62
C GLU A 7 23.01 8.99 26.81
N GLU A 8 22.64 9.88 27.74
CA GLU A 8 23.35 11.16 27.98
C GLU A 8 24.84 10.99 28.35
N SER A 9 25.21 9.82 28.89
CA SER A 9 26.59 9.48 29.21
C SER A 9 27.42 9.01 28.00
N ASP A 10 26.78 8.74 26.85
CA ASP A 10 27.44 8.27 25.64
C ASP A 10 28.03 9.46 24.85
N PRO A 11 29.30 9.38 24.41
CA PRO A 11 29.86 10.35 23.47
C PRO A 11 29.00 10.61 22.22
N GLU A 12 28.25 9.60 21.75
CA GLU A 12 27.38 9.71 20.59
C GLU A 12 26.15 10.60 20.83
N TYR A 13 25.77 10.84 22.08
CA TYR A 13 24.68 11.73 22.45
C TYR A 13 24.92 13.18 22.01
N GLN A 14 26.17 13.65 22.07
CA GLN A 14 26.54 14.96 21.56
C GLN A 14 26.35 15.06 20.04
N ASN A 15 26.69 14.00 19.30
CA ASN A 15 26.48 13.95 17.86
C ASN A 15 24.99 13.92 17.50
N PHE A 16 24.17 13.21 18.28
CA PHE A 16 22.71 13.21 18.13
C PHE A 16 22.11 14.61 18.34
N LEU A 17 22.59 15.38 19.32
CA LEU A 17 22.11 16.74 19.56
C LEU A 17 22.59 17.75 18.52
N LEU A 18 23.84 17.63 18.06
CA LEU A 18 24.45 18.55 17.11
C LEU A 18 23.95 18.32 15.68
N ASN A 19 23.76 17.05 15.28
CA ASN A 19 23.24 16.69 13.97
C ASN A 19 22.31 15.45 14.05
N PRO A 20 21.03 15.64 14.41
CA PRO A 20 20.08 14.54 14.55
C PRO A 20 19.76 13.86 13.22
N GLU A 21 19.87 14.57 12.09
CA GLU A 21 19.62 14.01 10.75
C GLU A 21 20.67 12.97 10.39
N ASP A 22 21.96 13.31 10.56
CA ASP A 22 23.07 12.36 10.31
C ASP A 22 23.00 11.16 11.26
N TYR A 23 22.67 11.40 12.54
CA TYR A 23 22.49 10.31 13.49
C TYR A 23 21.37 9.37 13.04
N PHE A 24 20.22 9.92 12.65
CA PHE A 24 19.09 9.17 12.14
C PHE A 24 19.46 8.36 10.90
N LEU A 25 20.10 8.96 9.90
CA LEU A 25 20.57 8.25 8.70
C LEU A 25 21.53 7.10 9.06
N SER A 26 22.43 7.31 10.03
CA SER A 26 23.34 6.26 10.51
C SER A 26 22.66 5.13 11.28
N SER A 27 21.43 5.36 11.77
CA SER A 27 20.59 4.35 12.44
C SER A 27 19.75 3.52 11.46
N LEU A 28 19.59 4.00 10.22
CA LEU A 28 18.88 3.28 9.15
C LEU A 28 19.76 2.19 8.54
N SER A 29 19.17 1.41 7.63
CA SER A 29 19.90 0.38 6.88
C SER A 29 20.99 1.02 6.00
N THR A 30 22.03 0.24 5.63
CA THR A 30 23.08 0.78 4.76
C THR A 30 22.52 1.13 3.37
N GLU A 31 23.16 2.06 2.67
CA GLU A 31 22.78 2.44 1.30
C GLU A 31 22.67 1.21 0.38
N SER A 32 23.60 0.25 0.52
CA SER A 32 23.59 -0.98 -0.27
C SER A 32 22.40 -1.90 0.01
N ASP A 33 21.90 -1.92 1.24
CA ASP A 33 20.72 -2.71 1.61
C ASP A 33 19.43 -2.01 1.17
N ILE A 34 19.38 -0.69 1.31
CA ILE A 34 18.25 0.14 0.84
C ILE A 34 18.11 0.01 -0.67
N VAL A 35 19.19 0.15 -1.44
CA VAL A 35 19.17 0.05 -2.91
C VAL A 35 18.73 -1.35 -3.39
N LYS A 36 19.00 -2.41 -2.62
CA LYS A 36 18.52 -3.77 -2.94
C LYS A 36 17.06 -3.97 -2.55
N ALA A 37 16.66 -3.52 -1.37
CA ALA A 37 15.33 -3.76 -0.82
C ALA A 37 14.27 -2.86 -1.43
N MET A 38 14.58 -1.58 -1.68
CA MET A 38 13.61 -0.58 -2.09
C MET A 38 12.98 -0.87 -3.46
N PRO A 39 13.73 -1.20 -4.53
CA PRO A 39 13.12 -1.56 -5.81
C PRO A 39 12.38 -2.90 -5.74
N ALA A 40 12.92 -3.89 -5.01
CA ALA A 40 12.31 -5.20 -4.90
C ALA A 40 10.94 -5.14 -4.17
N VAL A 41 10.86 -4.39 -3.07
CA VAL A 41 9.63 -4.27 -2.28
C VAL A 41 8.64 -3.29 -2.92
N GLN A 42 9.10 -2.14 -3.40
CA GLN A 42 8.20 -1.10 -3.90
C GLN A 42 7.84 -1.28 -5.37
N ASN A 43 8.77 -1.67 -6.24
CA ASN A 43 8.51 -1.73 -7.67
C ASN A 43 8.08 -3.12 -8.15
N VAL A 44 8.47 -4.19 -7.48
CA VAL A 44 8.08 -5.55 -7.92
C VAL A 44 6.84 -6.05 -7.20
N MET A 45 6.73 -5.84 -5.88
CA MET A 45 5.60 -6.36 -5.11
C MET A 45 4.39 -5.43 -5.08
N ALA A 46 4.58 -4.11 -5.26
CA ALA A 46 3.48 -3.14 -5.22
C ALA A 46 2.96 -2.73 -6.60
N ILE A 47 3.63 -3.13 -7.69
CA ILE A 47 3.13 -2.94 -9.05
C ILE A 47 2.25 -4.13 -9.41
N LEU A 48 1.02 -3.84 -9.81
CA LEU A 48 0.09 -4.86 -10.30
C LEU A 48 0.51 -5.34 -11.68
N SER A 49 0.34 -6.65 -11.93
CA SER A 49 0.64 -7.23 -13.24
C SER A 49 -0.31 -6.70 -14.31
N HIS A 50 0.14 -6.67 -15.57
CA HIS A 50 -0.77 -6.37 -16.70
C HIS A 50 -1.84 -7.46 -16.86
N ASP A 51 -1.56 -8.67 -16.38
CA ASP A 51 -2.48 -9.81 -16.44
C ASP A 51 -3.34 -9.96 -15.19
N GLU A 52 -3.28 -9.00 -14.24
CA GLU A 52 -4.00 -9.03 -12.96
C GLU A 52 -5.51 -9.25 -13.15
N GLU A 53 -6.09 -10.11 -12.30
CA GLU A 53 -7.54 -10.32 -12.24
C GLU A 53 -8.08 -9.78 -10.93
N TYR A 54 -8.84 -8.69 -11.03
CA TYR A 54 -9.47 -8.07 -9.86
C TYR A 54 -10.65 -8.92 -9.36
N ILE A 55 -11.00 -8.76 -8.09
CA ILE A 55 -11.99 -9.59 -7.37
C ILE A 55 -13.33 -9.70 -8.12
N HIS A 56 -13.79 -8.61 -8.75
CA HIS A 56 -15.05 -8.58 -9.51
C HIS A 56 -14.85 -8.79 -11.03
N GLN A 57 -13.60 -8.95 -11.50
CA GLN A 57 -13.21 -9.09 -12.90
C GLN A 57 -12.60 -10.46 -13.23
N LEU A 58 -13.08 -11.53 -12.57
CA LEU A 58 -12.57 -12.87 -12.83
C LEU A 58 -12.70 -13.16 -14.33
N LYS A 59 -11.60 -13.45 -15.02
CA LYS A 59 -11.65 -13.93 -16.42
C LYS A 59 -12.40 -15.27 -16.50
N ILE A 60 -12.55 -15.94 -15.35
CA ILE A 60 -13.45 -17.08 -15.13
C ILE A 60 -14.93 -16.74 -15.40
N PHE A 61 -15.37 -15.48 -15.17
CA PHE A 61 -16.72 -15.03 -15.56
C PHE A 61 -16.92 -14.99 -17.08
N HIS A 62 -15.89 -14.59 -17.82
CA HIS A 62 -15.94 -14.43 -19.28
C HIS A 62 -15.60 -15.72 -20.03
N SER A 63 -14.79 -16.60 -19.43
CA SER A 63 -14.65 -17.99 -19.88
C SER A 63 -15.85 -18.80 -19.39
N ALA A 64 -17.00 -18.55 -20.03
CA ALA A 64 -18.31 -19.19 -19.85
C ALA A 64 -18.33 -20.74 -19.92
N ALA A 65 -17.16 -21.39 -19.94
CA ALA A 65 -17.00 -22.84 -19.97
C ALA A 65 -17.03 -23.50 -18.58
N SER A 66 -16.77 -22.78 -17.48
CA SER A 66 -16.66 -23.41 -16.14
C SER A 66 -17.99 -23.50 -15.38
N PHE A 67 -18.95 -22.61 -15.64
CA PHE A 67 -20.23 -22.57 -14.94
C PHE A 67 -21.39 -22.43 -15.93
N ASN A 68 -22.21 -23.48 -16.05
CA ASN A 68 -23.36 -23.52 -16.97
C ASN A 68 -24.71 -23.34 -16.23
N ASP A 69 -24.67 -22.92 -14.95
CA ASP A 69 -25.86 -22.68 -14.13
C ASP A 69 -26.25 -21.18 -14.15
N PRO A 70 -27.42 -20.84 -14.73
CA PRO A 70 -27.91 -19.45 -14.76
C PRO A 70 -28.08 -18.81 -13.38
N GLY A 71 -28.37 -19.59 -12.33
CA GLY A 71 -28.53 -19.07 -10.97
C GLY A 71 -27.20 -18.59 -10.38
N VAL A 72 -26.12 -19.32 -10.64
CA VAL A 72 -24.77 -18.97 -10.20
C VAL A 72 -24.30 -17.71 -10.95
N LEU A 73 -24.51 -17.64 -12.26
CA LEU A 73 -24.16 -16.45 -13.05
C LEU A 73 -24.85 -15.18 -12.53
N LYS A 74 -26.15 -15.26 -12.23
CA LYS A 74 -26.90 -14.13 -11.68
C LYS A 74 -26.40 -13.66 -10.31
N LEU A 75 -25.98 -14.59 -9.45
CA LEU A 75 -25.39 -14.24 -8.15
C LEU A 75 -24.03 -13.55 -8.31
N LEU A 76 -23.24 -13.99 -9.29
CA LEU A 76 -21.94 -13.39 -9.61
C LEU A 76 -22.07 -12.00 -10.21
N GLU A 77 -23.02 -11.78 -11.12
CA GLU A 77 -23.36 -10.45 -11.64
C GLU A 77 -23.76 -9.49 -10.51
N ARG A 78 -24.58 -9.96 -9.58
CA ARG A 78 -24.98 -9.18 -8.41
C ARG A 78 -23.79 -8.84 -7.52
N PHE A 79 -22.90 -9.81 -7.25
CA PHE A 79 -21.69 -9.59 -6.46
C PHE A 79 -20.78 -8.53 -7.09
N SER A 80 -20.60 -8.58 -8.42
CA SER A 80 -19.82 -7.59 -9.16
C SER A 80 -20.43 -6.20 -9.04
N ALA A 81 -21.76 -6.07 -9.23
CA ALA A 81 -22.46 -4.80 -9.07
C ALA A 81 -22.37 -4.22 -7.64
N GLU A 82 -22.46 -5.07 -6.61
CA GLU A 82 -22.32 -4.62 -5.21
C GLU A 82 -20.89 -4.11 -4.92
N LEU A 83 -19.86 -4.71 -5.53
CA LEU A 83 -18.48 -4.23 -5.40
C LEU A 83 -18.26 -2.89 -6.12
N ASP A 84 -18.85 -2.68 -7.30
CA ASP A 84 -18.81 -1.39 -8.00
C ASP A 84 -19.41 -0.26 -7.16
N ASP A 85 -20.51 -0.55 -6.46
CA ASP A 85 -21.15 0.42 -5.57
C ASP A 85 -20.30 0.73 -4.33
N ILE A 86 -19.62 -0.28 -3.77
CA ILE A 86 -18.65 -0.08 -2.69
C ILE A 86 -17.48 0.80 -3.17
N GLU A 87 -16.98 0.60 -4.38
CA GLU A 87 -15.89 1.42 -4.94
C GLU A 87 -16.31 2.89 -5.10
N LYS A 88 -17.54 3.15 -5.54
CA LYS A 88 -18.11 4.51 -5.58
C LYS A 88 -18.18 5.13 -4.18
N ILE A 89 -18.63 4.38 -3.18
CA ILE A 89 -18.70 4.85 -1.78
C ILE A 89 -17.29 5.17 -1.26
N ILE A 90 -16.31 4.29 -1.49
CA ILE A 90 -14.92 4.52 -1.09
C ILE A 90 -14.37 5.79 -1.74
N SER A 91 -14.60 5.94 -3.05
CA SER A 91 -14.17 7.11 -3.83
C SER A 91 -14.78 8.41 -3.31
N GLN A 92 -16.07 8.42 -3.02
CA GLN A 92 -16.75 9.57 -2.40
C GLN A 92 -16.16 9.91 -1.04
N ARG A 93 -15.93 8.89 -0.19
CA ARG A 93 -15.34 9.08 1.14
C ARG A 93 -13.88 9.52 1.10
N ASN A 94 -13.13 9.21 0.06
CA ASN A 94 -11.75 9.69 -0.10
C ASN A 94 -11.71 11.16 -0.52
N LYS A 95 -12.72 11.60 -1.29
CA LYS A 95 -12.89 13.00 -1.72
C LYS A 95 -13.48 13.92 -0.65
N ASP A 96 -14.21 13.35 0.31
CA ASP A 96 -14.81 14.10 1.40
C ASP A 96 -13.75 14.54 2.43
N THR A 97 -13.50 15.85 2.45
CA THR A 97 -12.49 16.49 3.30
C THR A 97 -12.85 16.49 4.79
N THR A 98 -14.09 16.15 5.15
CA THR A 98 -14.49 15.99 6.55
C THR A 98 -13.86 14.73 7.16
N PHE A 99 -13.53 13.72 6.35
CA PHE A 99 -12.82 12.53 6.80
C PHE A 99 -11.30 12.72 6.81
N LYS A 100 -10.78 13.16 7.95
CA LYS A 100 -9.37 13.55 8.15
C LYS A 100 -8.33 12.45 7.93
N ASN A 101 -8.72 11.18 8.00
CA ASN A 101 -7.81 10.02 7.92
C ASN A 101 -7.93 9.25 6.60
N ARG A 102 -8.46 9.87 5.54
CA ARG A 102 -8.61 9.23 4.22
C ARG A 102 -7.48 9.58 3.27
N ASN A 103 -6.82 10.72 3.49
CA ASN A 103 -5.66 11.16 2.73
C ASN A 103 -4.50 11.43 3.70
N GLY A 104 -3.29 11.02 3.30
CA GLY A 104 -2.08 11.31 4.06
C GLY A 104 -1.71 12.80 3.98
N ALA A 105 -0.85 13.26 4.90
CA ALA A 105 -0.32 14.61 4.83
C ALA A 105 0.34 14.87 3.47
N GLY A 106 -0.11 15.90 2.75
CA GLY A 106 0.41 16.25 1.42
C GLY A 106 -0.17 15.46 0.24
N ILE A 107 -1.13 14.56 0.47
CA ILE A 107 -1.84 13.85 -0.61
C ILE A 107 -3.17 14.58 -0.87
N PRO A 108 -3.36 15.23 -2.03
CA PRO A 108 -4.64 15.84 -2.38
C PRO A 108 -5.73 14.74 -2.55
N PRO A 109 -7.00 15.05 -2.21
CA PRO A 109 -8.13 14.15 -2.41
C PRO A 109 -8.42 13.82 -3.88
#